data_AF-A0A0B7IX75-F1
#
_entry.id   AF-A0A0B7IX75-F1
#
_cell.length_a   1.000
_cell.length_b   1.000
_cell.length_c   1.000
_cell.angle_alpha   90.00
_cell.angle_beta   90.00
_cell.angle_gamma   90.00
#
_symmetry.space_group_name_H-M   'P 1'
#
loop_
_entity.id
_entity.type
_entity.pdbx_description
1 polymer ?
#
loop_
_entity_poly.entity_id
_entity_poly.type
_entity_poly.pdbx_seq_one_letter_code
_entity_poly.pdbx_strand_id
1 'polypeptide(L)'
;MARPFKQQRDPQRTIKRPTTNFTPIAQDPDAPALPTQRLHKLLALAGLGSRRDMEALIASGRVTINGQVATQGAGVTENDIVRVDSRPVRLPFEPELPKVLIYHKPEGEIVSHDDPEGRASVFDKLPKVRGAKWIAIGRLDINTSGLLIFTTSGELANHFMHPRYGVEREYAVRIFGELTDEQLAQLRVGIELDDGPANFDIINPQGGEGSNHWYQVVLTEGRNREVRRLFEAFLAPVSRLMRVRFGPVNLPPRLKRGMMLELSPKEVVGLLEWAGLPTPSGPMRQLTTREKDKLGTAFTPKPKREARERIAAGERNKSERQSYYERNAPPSLAETLTGTQRKSRGTNAVDKKASERAATDKEKLDRADFARDKRNTRGKTSAPKKPAANRRIRQGTDLAVKKSAAKKAK
;
A
#
# COMPACT_ATOMS: atom_id res chain seq x y z
N MET A 1 -22.24 -8.22 68.61
CA MET A 1 -22.61 -6.90 68.03
C MET A 1 -22.67 -7.04 66.51
N ALA A 2 -23.86 -7.12 65.92
CA ALA A 2 -24.06 -7.24 64.47
C ALA A 2 -24.23 -5.83 63.84
N ARG A 3 -23.56 -5.60 62.70
CA ARG A 3 -23.62 -4.33 61.96
C ARG A 3 -25.00 -4.12 61.32
N PRO A 4 -25.55 -2.89 61.30
CA PRO A 4 -26.85 -2.64 60.70
C PRO A 4 -26.79 -2.71 59.17
N PHE A 5 -27.85 -3.26 58.58
CA PHE A 5 -28.06 -3.37 57.13
C PHE A 5 -28.12 -1.99 56.47
N LYS A 6 -27.42 -1.84 55.35
CA LYS A 6 -27.36 -0.62 54.54
C LYS A 6 -28.68 -0.49 53.76
N GLN A 7 -29.44 0.59 54.02
CA GLN A 7 -30.69 0.89 53.33
C GLN A 7 -30.49 0.94 51.80
N GLN A 8 -31.42 0.28 51.10
CA GLN A 8 -31.50 0.22 49.64
C GLN A 8 -31.88 1.61 49.11
N ARG A 9 -31.06 2.18 48.21
CA ARG A 9 -31.35 3.49 47.58
C ARG A 9 -32.50 3.36 46.58
N ASP A 10 -33.40 4.34 46.61
CA ASP A 10 -34.56 4.47 45.72
C ASP A 10 -34.24 4.26 44.22
N PRO A 11 -35.06 3.50 43.48
CA PRO A 11 -34.83 3.19 42.06
C PRO A 11 -35.24 4.32 41.08
N GLN A 12 -35.69 5.49 41.56
CA GLN A 12 -36.22 6.57 40.71
C GLN A 12 -35.37 7.85 40.65
N ARG A 13 -34.04 7.76 40.86
CA ARG A 13 -33.16 8.93 40.63
C ARG A 13 -32.63 8.92 39.21
N THR A 14 -33.36 9.51 38.28
CA THR A 14 -32.86 9.78 36.92
C THR A 14 -31.63 10.69 37.03
N ILE A 15 -30.45 10.18 36.67
CA ILE A 15 -29.23 10.97 36.54
C ILE A 15 -29.43 11.91 35.35
N LYS A 16 -29.79 13.18 35.62
CA LYS A 16 -29.79 14.21 34.58
C LYS A 16 -28.35 14.34 34.07
N ARG A 17 -28.10 13.93 32.82
CA ARG A 17 -26.83 14.21 32.14
C ARG A 17 -26.65 15.73 32.11
N PRO A 18 -25.51 16.28 32.55
CA PRO A 18 -25.28 17.71 32.43
C PRO A 18 -25.31 18.07 30.94
N THR A 19 -26.29 18.89 30.55
CA THR A 19 -26.31 19.54 29.25
C THR A 19 -25.22 20.60 29.27
N THR A 20 -24.05 20.27 28.72
CA THR A 20 -23.02 21.27 28.45
C THR A 20 -23.55 22.18 27.35
N ASN A 21 -24.08 23.33 27.71
CA ASN A 21 -24.33 24.42 26.77
C ASN A 21 -22.96 24.83 26.21
N PHE A 22 -22.70 24.45 24.97
CA PHE A 22 -21.50 24.83 24.25
C PHE A 22 -21.70 26.28 23.79
N THR A 23 -21.29 27.25 24.61
CA THR A 23 -21.24 28.64 24.18
C THR A 23 -20.10 28.76 23.17
N PRO A 24 -20.35 29.14 21.90
CA PRO A 24 -19.27 29.40 20.97
C PRO A 24 -18.41 30.52 21.54
N ILE A 25 -17.13 30.26 21.77
CA ILE A 25 -16.19 31.33 22.09
C ILE A 25 -16.12 32.21 20.84
N ALA A 26 -16.57 33.46 20.95
CA ALA A 26 -16.46 34.44 19.88
C ALA A 26 -14.97 34.60 19.56
N GLN A 27 -14.58 34.25 18.32
CA GLN A 27 -13.23 34.50 17.85
C GLN A 27 -13.08 36.00 17.59
N ASP A 28 -12.00 36.58 18.12
CA ASP A 28 -11.63 37.98 17.90
C ASP A 28 -11.33 38.20 16.41
N PRO A 29 -12.09 39.05 15.68
CA PRO A 29 -11.93 39.23 14.24
C PRO A 29 -10.58 39.86 13.83
N ASP A 30 -9.87 40.49 14.78
CA ASP A 30 -8.56 41.13 14.56
C ASP A 30 -7.37 40.24 14.95
N ALA A 31 -7.59 39.01 15.41
CA ALA A 31 -6.49 38.09 15.68
C ALA A 31 -5.80 37.67 14.37
N PRO A 32 -4.45 37.73 14.28
CA PRO A 32 -3.75 37.28 13.08
C PRO A 32 -4.11 35.81 12.81
N ALA A 33 -4.60 35.53 11.61
CA ALA A 33 -5.01 34.19 11.21
C ALA A 33 -3.84 33.22 11.38
N LEU A 34 -3.96 32.30 12.35
CA LEU A 34 -2.96 31.27 12.57
C LEU A 34 -2.76 30.47 11.27
N PRO A 35 -1.54 30.03 10.97
CA PRO A 35 -1.26 29.27 9.76
C PRO A 35 -2.11 27.99 9.76
N THR A 36 -3.11 27.94 8.87
CA THR A 36 -4.01 26.80 8.78
C THR A 36 -3.42 25.72 7.87
N GLN A 37 -3.56 24.46 8.26
CA GLN A 37 -3.20 23.32 7.43
C GLN A 37 -4.45 22.62 6.93
N ARG A 38 -4.42 22.08 5.72
CA ARG A 38 -5.57 21.38 5.15
C ARG A 38 -5.89 20.10 5.93
N LEU A 39 -7.14 19.97 6.37
CA LEU A 39 -7.60 18.86 7.22
C LEU A 39 -7.32 17.47 6.62
N HIS A 40 -7.64 17.27 5.35
CA HIS A 40 -7.41 15.99 4.66
C HIS A 40 -5.91 15.59 4.60
N LYS A 41 -4.99 16.57 4.55
CA LYS A 41 -3.53 16.32 4.63
C LYS A 41 -3.18 15.77 6.02
N LEU A 42 -3.63 16.43 7.08
CA LEU A 42 -3.33 16.05 8.46
C LEU A 42 -3.95 14.70 8.85
N LEU A 43 -5.20 14.44 8.45
CA LEU A 43 -5.85 13.14 8.68
C LEU A 43 -5.10 11.99 7.96
N ALA A 44 -4.65 12.22 6.73
CA ALA A 44 -3.87 11.25 5.99
C ALA A 44 -2.48 11.03 6.63
N LEU A 45 -1.86 12.09 7.17
CA LEU A 45 -0.58 12.02 7.89
C LEU A 45 -0.73 11.25 9.21
N ALA A 46 -1.85 11.41 9.91
CA ALA A 46 -2.22 10.63 11.09
C ALA A 46 -2.48 9.13 10.80
N GLY A 47 -2.43 8.72 9.53
CA GLY A 47 -2.54 7.32 9.11
C GLY A 47 -3.98 6.81 8.92
N LEU A 48 -4.98 7.68 8.83
CA LEU A 48 -6.40 7.30 8.71
C LEU A 48 -6.83 6.84 7.31
N GLY A 49 -6.02 7.09 6.28
CA GLY A 49 -6.29 6.66 4.91
C GLY A 49 -5.55 7.50 3.88
N SER A 50 -5.89 7.34 2.59
CA SER A 50 -5.37 8.20 1.51
C SER A 50 -5.90 9.64 1.62
N ARG A 51 -5.24 10.61 1.00
CA ARG A 51 -5.74 12.01 0.99
C ARG A 51 -7.14 12.09 0.36
N ARG A 52 -7.37 11.33 -0.71
CA ARG A 52 -8.66 11.24 -1.40
C ARG A 52 -9.72 10.56 -0.53
N ASP A 53 -9.32 9.51 0.20
CA ASP A 53 -10.22 8.83 1.14
C ASP A 53 -10.68 9.80 2.23
N MET A 54 -9.75 10.63 2.72
CA MET A 54 -10.08 11.65 3.73
C MET A 54 -10.97 12.76 3.16
N GLU A 55 -10.77 13.19 1.91
CA GLU A 55 -11.68 14.13 1.25
C GLU A 55 -13.08 13.56 1.05
N ALA A 56 -13.19 12.28 0.67
CA ALA A 56 -14.48 11.59 0.58
C ALA A 56 -15.14 11.44 1.95
N LEU A 57 -14.36 11.15 3.00
CA LEU A 57 -14.84 11.03 4.36
C LEU A 57 -15.35 12.39 4.89
N ILE A 58 -14.63 13.48 4.62
CA ILE A 58 -15.06 14.84 4.92
C ILE A 58 -16.36 15.18 4.16
N ALA A 59 -16.43 14.88 2.86
CA ALA A 59 -17.63 15.13 2.05
C ALA A 59 -18.87 14.39 2.55
N SER A 60 -18.69 13.21 3.14
CA SER A 60 -19.78 12.44 3.73
C SER A 60 -20.31 12.99 5.06
N GLY A 61 -19.75 14.09 5.57
CA GLY A 61 -20.16 14.73 6.82
C GLY A 61 -19.74 13.99 8.09
N ARG A 62 -18.84 13.00 7.98
CA ARG A 62 -18.36 12.16 9.09
C ARG A 62 -17.23 12.78 9.90
N VAL A 63 -16.70 13.93 9.45
CA VAL A 63 -15.65 14.67 10.16
C VAL A 63 -16.21 15.97 10.71
N THR A 64 -15.92 16.26 11.98
CA THR A 64 -16.30 17.51 12.62
C THR A 64 -15.06 18.25 13.15
N ILE A 65 -15.04 19.57 13.00
CA ILE A 65 -14.07 20.49 13.61
C ILE A 65 -14.83 21.28 14.69
N ASN A 66 -14.38 21.23 15.94
CA ASN A 66 -15.01 21.95 17.06
C ASN A 66 -16.53 21.72 17.20
N GLY A 67 -17.02 20.54 16.78
CA GLY A 67 -18.44 20.19 16.82
C GLY A 67 -19.25 20.57 15.58
N GLN A 68 -18.67 21.29 14.61
CA GLN A 68 -19.31 21.60 13.33
C GLN A 68 -18.82 20.66 12.23
N VAL A 69 -19.70 20.28 11.30
CA VAL A 69 -19.35 19.39 10.18
C VAL A 69 -18.35 20.08 9.26
N ALA A 70 -17.23 19.41 8.99
CA ALA A 70 -16.19 19.94 8.11
C ALA A 70 -16.61 19.84 6.64
N THR A 71 -16.21 20.83 5.84
CA THR A 71 -16.38 20.82 4.38
C THR A 71 -15.07 20.50 3.68
N GLN A 72 -15.15 20.09 2.40
CA GLN A 72 -13.96 19.85 1.60
C GLN A 72 -13.11 21.12 1.50
N GLY A 73 -11.79 20.96 1.63
CA GLY A 73 -10.87 22.10 1.67
C GLY A 73 -10.76 22.78 3.03
N ALA A 74 -11.49 22.36 4.07
CA ALA A 74 -11.35 22.95 5.41
C ALA A 74 -9.88 22.98 5.89
N GLY A 75 -9.49 24.13 6.44
CA GLY A 75 -8.24 24.32 7.17
C GLY A 75 -8.47 24.08 8.67
N VAL A 76 -7.45 23.61 9.36
CA VAL A 76 -7.44 23.46 10.82
C VAL A 76 -6.14 23.98 11.41
N THR A 77 -6.22 24.41 12.65
CA THR A 77 -5.14 24.89 13.51
C THR A 77 -4.89 23.90 14.64
N GLU A 78 -3.76 24.05 15.34
CA GLU A 78 -3.37 23.18 16.46
C GLU A 78 -4.40 23.13 17.60
N ASN A 79 -5.16 24.21 17.77
CA ASN A 79 -6.16 24.34 18.82
C ASN A 79 -7.51 23.68 18.47
N ASP A 80 -7.69 23.26 17.22
CA ASP A 80 -8.96 22.71 16.76
C ASP A 80 -9.14 21.24 17.18
N ILE A 81 -10.32 20.93 17.72
CA ILE A 81 -10.69 19.57 18.08
C ILE A 81 -11.36 18.90 16.88
N VAL A 82 -10.58 18.06 16.19
CA VAL A 82 -11.07 17.26 15.07
C VAL A 82 -11.57 15.91 15.55
N ARG A 83 -12.79 15.53 15.13
CA ARG A 83 -13.37 14.21 15.36
C ARG A 83 -13.74 13.53 14.05
N VAL A 84 -13.48 12.23 13.96
CA VAL A 84 -13.94 11.36 12.88
C VAL A 84 -14.90 10.34 13.50
N ASP A 85 -16.13 10.25 13.02
CA ASP A 85 -17.19 9.40 13.61
C ASP A 85 -17.35 9.63 15.13
N SER A 86 -17.36 10.91 15.53
CA SER A 86 -17.44 11.34 16.93
C SER A 86 -16.24 10.95 17.82
N ARG A 87 -15.17 10.36 17.26
CA ARG A 87 -13.94 10.05 18.00
C ARG A 87 -12.88 11.13 17.77
N PRO A 88 -12.30 11.72 18.82
CA PRO A 88 -11.23 12.71 18.66
C PRO A 88 -9.99 12.08 18.03
N VAL A 89 -9.40 12.79 17.07
CA VAL A 89 -8.18 12.39 16.37
C VAL A 89 -7.08 13.36 16.73
N ARG A 90 -5.92 12.84 17.17
CA ARG A 90 -4.73 13.65 17.35
C ARG A 90 -4.10 13.92 15.98
N LEU A 91 -4.08 15.17 15.58
CA LEU A 91 -3.46 15.60 14.33
C LEU A 91 -1.98 15.97 14.56
N PRO A 92 -1.06 15.52 13.69
CA PRO A 92 0.36 15.86 13.79
C PRO A 92 0.62 17.22 13.13
N PHE A 93 0.65 18.28 13.93
CA PHE A 93 0.99 19.63 13.46
C PHE A 93 2.50 19.90 13.51
N GLU A 94 3.18 19.40 14.55
CA GLU A 94 4.62 19.51 14.67
C GLU A 94 5.33 18.52 13.71
N PRO A 95 6.40 18.96 13.03
CA PRO A 95 7.20 18.10 12.19
C PRO A 95 7.97 17.10 13.06
N GLU A 96 7.46 15.88 13.17
CA GLU A 96 8.24 14.75 13.69
C GLU A 96 9.24 14.26 12.63
N LEU A 97 10.39 13.73 13.09
CA LEU A 97 11.36 13.14 12.18
C LEU A 97 10.71 11.95 11.46
N PRO A 98 10.61 11.97 10.12
CA PRO A 98 9.94 10.91 9.39
C PRO A 98 10.76 9.63 9.45
N LYS A 99 10.08 8.50 9.33
CA LYS A 99 10.76 7.23 9.13
C LYS A 99 11.01 7.03 7.65
N VAL A 100 12.19 6.53 7.30
CA VAL A 100 12.54 6.15 5.93
C VAL A 100 12.99 4.70 5.92
N LEU A 101 12.42 3.92 5.01
CA LEU A 101 12.69 2.50 4.86
C LEU A 101 13.13 2.23 3.42
N ILE A 102 14.29 1.61 3.28
CA ILE A 102 14.77 1.06 2.02
C ILE A 102 14.24 -0.38 1.89
N TYR A 103 13.68 -0.71 0.75
CA TYR A 103 13.26 -2.05 0.39
C TYR A 103 13.97 -2.50 -0.88
N HIS A 104 14.63 -3.65 -0.82
CA HIS A 104 15.08 -4.32 -2.03
C HIS A 104 13.91 -5.13 -2.60
N LYS A 105 13.05 -4.44 -3.36
CA LYS A 105 11.84 -5.01 -3.96
C LYS A 105 12.20 -6.19 -4.88
N PRO A 106 11.61 -7.38 -4.68
CA PRO A 106 11.70 -8.47 -5.63
C PRO A 106 10.71 -8.28 -6.79
N GLU A 107 10.90 -9.05 -7.86
CA GLU A 107 9.89 -9.20 -8.90
C GLU A 107 8.65 -9.94 -8.34
N GLY A 108 7.49 -9.75 -8.98
CA GLY A 108 6.23 -10.39 -8.59
C GLY A 108 5.39 -9.60 -7.58
N GLU A 109 5.89 -8.47 -7.09
CA GLU A 109 5.15 -7.58 -6.18
C GLU A 109 4.73 -6.29 -6.87
N ILE A 110 3.50 -5.83 -6.60
CA ILE A 110 2.99 -4.55 -7.10
C ILE A 110 3.18 -3.44 -6.08
N VAL A 111 3.34 -2.21 -6.56
CA VAL A 111 3.39 -1.00 -5.72
C VAL A 111 2.03 -0.32 -5.70
N SER A 112 1.05 -0.97 -5.05
CA SER A 112 -0.29 -0.42 -4.82
C SER A 112 -0.87 -0.90 -3.50
N HIS A 113 -1.68 -0.06 -2.84
CA HIS A 113 -2.44 -0.44 -1.65
C HIS A 113 -3.67 -1.28 -1.98
N ASP A 114 -4.26 -1.03 -3.14
CA ASP A 114 -5.46 -1.71 -3.60
C ASP A 114 -5.22 -2.26 -5.01
N ASP A 115 -5.52 -3.53 -5.18
CA ASP A 115 -5.35 -4.25 -6.44
C ASP A 115 -6.57 -5.13 -6.69
N PRO A 116 -7.35 -4.84 -7.75
CA PRO A 116 -8.53 -5.62 -8.09
C PRO A 116 -8.23 -7.11 -8.35
N GLU A 117 -7.03 -7.42 -8.84
CA GLU A 117 -6.59 -8.80 -9.13
C GLU A 117 -6.05 -9.53 -7.88
N GLY A 118 -5.95 -8.85 -6.74
CA GLY A 118 -5.52 -9.44 -5.47
C GLY A 118 -4.06 -9.87 -5.41
N ARG A 119 -3.19 -9.36 -6.30
CA ARG A 119 -1.75 -9.68 -6.36
C ARG A 119 -1.00 -9.27 -5.10
N ALA A 120 0.19 -9.82 -4.91
CA ALA A 120 1.03 -9.53 -3.75
C ALA A 120 1.52 -8.07 -3.77
N SER A 121 1.25 -7.34 -2.70
CA SER A 121 1.63 -5.93 -2.58
C SER A 121 2.90 -5.77 -1.75
N VAL A 122 3.75 -4.81 -2.14
CA VAL A 122 4.89 -4.38 -1.32
C VAL A 122 4.47 -3.90 0.07
N PHE A 123 3.22 -3.44 0.23
CA PHE A 123 2.68 -2.93 1.50
C PHE A 123 2.29 -4.05 2.48
N ASP A 124 2.11 -5.29 2.02
CA ASP A 124 1.71 -6.43 2.86
C ASP A 124 2.77 -6.80 3.89
N LYS A 125 4.02 -6.48 3.57
CA LYS A 125 5.24 -6.86 4.26
C LYS A 125 5.79 -5.75 5.18
N LEU A 126 5.25 -4.54 5.10
CA LEU A 126 5.80 -3.39 5.81
C LEU A 126 5.55 -3.48 7.33
N PRO A 127 6.51 -3.01 8.15
CA PRO A 127 6.33 -2.91 9.60
C PRO A 127 5.20 -1.93 9.93
N LYS A 128 4.45 -2.18 11.01
CA LYS A 128 3.41 -1.23 11.45
C LYS A 128 4.05 0.02 12.05
N VAL A 129 3.54 1.19 11.70
CA VAL A 129 3.90 2.49 12.31
C VAL A 129 2.67 3.00 13.06
N ARG A 130 2.89 3.55 14.26
CA ARG A 130 1.81 4.14 15.07
C ARG A 130 1.60 5.60 14.64
N GLY A 131 0.35 6.00 14.43
CA GLY A 131 -0.01 7.39 14.11
C GLY A 131 0.48 7.88 12.75
N ALA A 132 0.96 6.98 11.89
CA ALA A 132 1.42 7.31 10.54
C ALA A 132 1.25 6.11 9.62
N LYS A 133 1.41 6.34 8.31
CA LYS A 133 1.38 5.31 7.28
C LYS A 133 2.62 5.38 6.40
N TRP A 134 3.00 4.26 5.82
CA TRP A 134 4.05 4.23 4.80
C TRP A 134 3.53 4.76 3.48
N ILE A 135 4.35 5.59 2.84
CA ILE A 135 4.14 6.15 1.51
C ILE A 135 5.29 5.63 0.65
N ALA A 136 4.99 4.95 -0.46
CA ALA A 136 6.01 4.54 -1.42
C ALA A 136 6.51 5.76 -2.20
N ILE A 137 7.82 5.89 -2.34
CA ILE A 137 8.46 6.90 -3.18
C ILE A 137 8.61 6.33 -4.59
N GLY A 138 7.70 6.77 -5.46
CA GLY A 138 7.56 6.27 -6.81
C GLY A 138 6.99 4.85 -6.86
N ARG A 139 6.91 4.32 -8.08
CA ARG A 139 6.48 2.95 -8.33
C ARG A 139 7.58 2.19 -9.07
N LEU A 140 7.58 0.88 -8.91
CA LEU A 140 8.33 -0.05 -9.74
C LEU A 140 7.34 -1.06 -10.30
N ASP A 141 7.53 -1.45 -11.57
CA ASP A 141 6.68 -2.46 -12.18
C ASP A 141 6.80 -3.80 -11.44
N ILE A 142 5.80 -4.67 -11.68
CA ILE A 142 5.77 -6.01 -11.11
C ILE A 142 7.02 -6.82 -11.48
N ASN A 143 7.53 -6.67 -12.71
CA ASN A 143 8.73 -7.35 -13.23
C ASN A 143 10.01 -6.51 -13.09
N THR A 144 10.00 -5.50 -12.20
CA THR A 144 11.17 -4.67 -11.91
C THR A 144 11.58 -4.86 -10.45
N SER A 145 12.88 -5.06 -10.25
CA SER A 145 13.49 -5.27 -8.93
C SER A 145 14.28 -4.04 -8.47
N GLY A 146 14.78 -4.10 -7.23
CA GLY A 146 15.77 -3.15 -6.72
C GLY A 146 15.19 -2.16 -5.72
N LEU A 147 15.77 -0.97 -5.68
CA LEU A 147 15.52 0.06 -4.68
C LEU A 147 14.09 0.61 -4.75
N LEU A 148 13.31 0.34 -3.71
CA LEU A 148 12.07 1.05 -3.41
C LEU A 148 12.20 1.72 -2.04
N ILE A 149 11.89 3.00 -1.95
CA ILE A 149 11.97 3.77 -0.71
C ILE A 149 10.55 3.97 -0.19
N PHE A 150 10.35 3.82 1.11
CA PHE A 150 9.14 4.22 1.80
C PHE A 150 9.44 5.31 2.81
N THR A 151 8.51 6.23 2.99
CA THR A 151 8.61 7.29 4.01
C THR A 151 7.29 7.51 4.70
N THR A 152 7.29 8.04 5.91
CA THR A 152 6.08 8.56 6.57
C THR A 152 5.81 10.03 6.23
N SER A 153 6.76 10.74 5.62
CA SER A 153 6.59 12.14 5.19
C SER A 153 6.12 12.22 3.74
N GLY A 154 4.93 12.79 3.53
CA GLY A 154 4.41 13.07 2.19
C GLY A 154 5.21 14.14 1.45
N GLU A 155 5.85 15.07 2.16
CA GLU A 155 6.66 16.15 1.57
C GLU A 155 7.97 15.60 1.01
N LEU A 156 8.64 14.73 1.76
CA LEU A 156 9.83 14.02 1.27
C LEU A 156 9.47 13.15 0.06
N ALA A 157 8.36 12.40 0.12
CA ALA A 157 7.89 11.61 -1.02
C ALA A 157 7.64 12.49 -2.25
N ASN A 158 6.99 13.64 -2.08
CA ASN A 158 6.74 14.58 -3.17
C ASN A 158 8.05 15.13 -3.77
N HIS A 159 9.03 15.46 -2.93
CA HIS A 159 10.33 15.95 -3.41
C HIS A 159 11.02 14.95 -4.34
N PHE A 160 11.03 13.66 -3.97
CA PHE A 160 11.60 12.61 -4.83
C PHE A 160 10.81 12.34 -6.12
N MET A 161 9.49 12.48 -6.08
CA MET A 161 8.60 12.04 -7.17
C MET A 161 8.26 13.14 -8.17
N HIS A 162 8.21 14.41 -7.74
CA HIS A 162 7.69 15.48 -8.59
C HIS A 162 8.71 15.87 -9.67
N PRO A 163 8.32 15.92 -10.96
CA PRO A 163 9.24 16.18 -12.07
C PRO A 163 10.07 17.46 -11.93
N ARG A 164 9.48 18.52 -11.34
CA ARG A 164 10.17 19.80 -11.04
C ARG A 164 11.53 19.69 -10.34
N TYR A 165 11.75 18.62 -9.56
CA TYR A 165 12.99 18.45 -8.80
C TYR A 165 14.03 17.65 -9.57
N GLY A 166 13.66 17.03 -10.71
CA GLY A 166 14.58 16.30 -11.58
C GLY A 166 15.37 15.22 -10.87
N VAL A 167 14.79 14.57 -9.85
CA VAL A 167 15.54 13.61 -9.03
C VAL A 167 15.90 12.38 -9.84
N GLU A 168 17.20 12.19 -10.03
CA GLU A 168 17.77 11.09 -10.80
C GLU A 168 17.39 9.70 -10.27
N ARG A 169 17.20 8.78 -11.21
CA ARG A 169 16.93 7.36 -10.99
C ARG A 169 17.90 6.58 -11.82
N GLU A 170 18.65 5.70 -11.18
CA GLU A 170 19.66 4.88 -11.84
C GLU A 170 19.22 3.44 -11.88
N TYR A 171 19.36 2.81 -13.04
CA TYR A 171 18.99 1.43 -13.28
C TYR A 171 20.17 0.64 -13.83
N ALA A 172 20.32 -0.58 -13.33
CA ALA A 172 21.08 -1.63 -13.99
C ALA A 172 20.11 -2.42 -14.88
N VAL A 173 20.40 -2.42 -16.18
CA VAL A 173 19.56 -3.01 -17.23
C VAL A 173 20.35 -4.12 -17.89
N ARG A 174 19.75 -5.30 -18.02
CA ARG A 174 20.30 -6.38 -18.83
C ARG A 174 19.44 -6.59 -20.06
N ILE A 175 20.00 -6.36 -21.24
CA ILE A 175 19.32 -6.59 -22.51
C ILE A 175 19.76 -7.91 -23.14
N PHE A 176 18.95 -8.39 -24.08
CA PHE A 176 19.37 -9.41 -25.03
C PHE A 176 19.89 -8.72 -26.30
N GLY A 177 21.08 -9.08 -26.75
CA GLY A 177 21.82 -8.37 -27.79
C GLY A 177 22.80 -7.34 -27.22
N GLU A 178 23.33 -6.50 -28.09
CA GLU A 178 24.27 -5.42 -27.80
C GLU A 178 23.83 -4.20 -28.61
N LEU A 179 23.98 -3.01 -28.02
CA LEU A 179 23.74 -1.75 -28.72
C LEU A 179 25.02 -1.27 -29.41
N THR A 180 24.88 -0.77 -30.64
CA THR A 180 25.99 -0.10 -31.34
C THR A 180 26.25 1.28 -30.74
N ASP A 181 27.43 1.84 -30.99
CA ASP A 181 27.78 3.19 -30.49
C ASP A 181 26.85 4.27 -31.04
N GLU A 182 26.35 4.11 -32.27
CA GLU A 182 25.35 5.01 -32.86
C GLU A 182 24.01 4.95 -32.11
N GLN A 183 23.56 3.75 -31.75
CA GLN A 183 22.33 3.57 -30.97
C GLN A 183 22.47 4.17 -29.57
N LEU A 184 23.65 4.01 -28.93
CA LEU A 184 23.95 4.65 -27.66
C LEU A 184 23.95 6.17 -27.75
N ALA A 185 24.46 6.74 -28.85
CA ALA A 185 24.40 8.18 -29.10
C ALA A 185 22.95 8.65 -29.28
N GLN A 186 22.14 7.94 -30.06
CA GLN A 186 20.72 8.25 -30.25
C GLN A 186 19.93 8.20 -28.94
N LEU A 187 20.19 7.20 -28.08
CA LEU A 187 19.56 7.10 -26.76
C LEU A 187 19.91 8.25 -25.82
N ARG A 188 21.06 8.92 -26.01
CA ARG A 188 21.44 10.11 -25.24
C ARG A 188 20.80 11.38 -25.78
N VAL A 189 20.69 11.49 -27.11
CA VAL A 189 20.08 12.66 -27.77
C VAL A 189 18.56 12.65 -27.60
N GLY A 190 17.94 11.48 -27.71
CA GLY A 190 16.51 11.27 -27.56
C GLY A 190 15.85 10.69 -28.80
N ILE A 191 14.79 9.94 -28.54
CA ILE A 191 13.95 9.29 -29.56
C ILE A 191 12.48 9.58 -29.28
N GLU A 192 11.66 9.54 -30.32
CA GLU A 192 10.21 9.64 -30.16
C GLU A 192 9.63 8.31 -29.66
N LEU A 193 8.88 8.39 -28.56
CA LEU A 193 8.02 7.32 -28.06
C LEU A 193 6.55 7.72 -28.25
N ASP A 194 5.63 6.76 -28.06
CA ASP A 194 4.18 6.99 -28.25
C ASP A 194 3.60 8.15 -27.41
N ASP A 195 4.21 8.45 -26.26
CA ASP A 195 3.82 9.53 -25.34
C ASP A 195 4.77 10.74 -25.38
N GLY A 196 5.60 10.86 -26.42
CA GLY A 196 6.51 11.98 -26.69
C GLY A 196 8.01 11.61 -26.61
N PRO A 197 8.92 12.59 -26.82
CA PRO A 197 10.36 12.36 -26.85
C PRO A 197 10.87 11.88 -25.49
N ALA A 198 11.87 10.99 -25.50
CA ALA A 198 12.53 10.48 -24.30
C ALA A 198 14.00 10.15 -24.58
N ASN A 199 14.86 10.32 -23.57
CA ASN A 199 16.29 10.04 -23.65
C ASN A 199 16.82 9.54 -22.31
N PHE A 200 18.00 8.91 -22.32
CA PHE A 200 18.78 8.70 -21.10
C PHE A 200 19.70 9.90 -20.85
N ASP A 201 19.77 10.35 -19.60
CA ASP A 201 20.75 11.37 -19.20
C ASP A 201 22.16 10.78 -19.24
N ILE A 202 22.28 9.53 -18.80
CA ILE A 202 23.52 8.75 -18.85
C ILE A 202 23.17 7.33 -19.28
N ILE A 203 23.96 6.77 -20.20
CA ILE A 203 23.96 5.36 -20.54
C ILE A 203 25.40 4.88 -20.70
N ASN A 204 25.79 3.91 -19.87
CA ASN A 204 27.14 3.34 -19.85
C ASN A 204 27.06 1.82 -20.01
N PRO A 205 27.72 1.23 -21.02
CA PRO A 205 27.94 -0.20 -21.08
C PRO A 205 28.70 -0.67 -19.83
N GLN A 206 28.31 -1.82 -19.28
CA GLN A 206 28.96 -2.47 -18.12
C GLN A 206 29.57 -3.83 -18.48
N GLY A 207 29.60 -4.16 -19.78
CA GLY A 207 30.02 -5.46 -20.30
C GLY A 207 28.90 -6.50 -20.30
N GLY A 208 29.24 -7.71 -20.71
CA GLY A 208 28.27 -8.79 -20.90
C GLY A 208 28.96 -10.11 -21.19
N GLU A 209 28.18 -11.19 -21.20
CA GLU A 209 28.63 -12.52 -21.61
C GLU A 209 27.63 -13.12 -22.60
N GLY A 210 28.15 -13.58 -23.75
CA GLY A 210 27.34 -14.09 -24.85
C GLY A 210 26.32 -13.06 -25.33
N SER A 211 25.06 -13.47 -25.45
CA SER A 211 23.98 -12.61 -25.96
C SER A 211 23.38 -11.65 -24.92
N ASN A 212 23.95 -11.52 -23.72
CA ASN A 212 23.41 -10.66 -22.67
C ASN A 212 24.40 -9.57 -22.26
N HIS A 213 24.00 -8.31 -22.41
CA HIS A 213 24.82 -7.15 -22.04
C HIS A 213 24.15 -6.31 -20.96
N TRP A 214 24.95 -5.78 -20.05
CA TRP A 214 24.53 -4.90 -18.98
C TRP A 214 24.80 -3.44 -19.34
N TYR A 215 23.85 -2.59 -19.00
CA TYR A 215 23.93 -1.14 -19.12
C TYR A 215 23.52 -0.51 -17.80
N GLN A 216 24.23 0.54 -17.41
CA GLN A 216 23.83 1.43 -16.35
C GLN A 216 23.21 2.66 -16.99
N VAL A 217 21.97 2.97 -16.63
CA VAL A 217 21.23 4.11 -17.18
C VAL A 217 20.71 5.04 -16.10
N VAL A 218 20.70 6.34 -16.38
CA VAL A 218 20.17 7.38 -15.48
C VAL A 218 19.06 8.14 -16.20
N LEU A 219 17.97 8.39 -15.46
CA LEU A 219 16.81 9.18 -15.88
C LEU A 219 16.39 10.13 -14.76
N THR A 220 16.07 11.37 -15.10
CA THR A 220 15.45 12.34 -14.19
C THR A 220 13.92 12.30 -14.21
N GLU A 221 13.32 11.64 -15.20
CA GLU A 221 11.89 11.35 -15.29
C GLU A 221 11.54 9.89 -14.92
N GLY A 222 10.27 9.54 -15.05
CA GLY A 222 9.73 8.26 -14.60
C GLY A 222 8.40 7.93 -15.25
N ARG A 223 8.33 8.07 -16.59
CA ARG A 223 7.13 7.71 -17.36
C ARG A 223 6.90 6.20 -17.32
N ASN A 224 5.70 5.78 -17.72
CA ASN A 224 5.34 4.37 -17.66
C ASN A 224 6.31 3.54 -18.51
N ARG A 225 6.98 2.56 -17.86
CA ARG A 225 7.90 1.60 -18.51
C ARG A 225 8.98 2.23 -19.39
N GLU A 226 9.34 3.47 -19.11
CA GLU A 226 10.22 4.31 -19.93
C GLU A 226 11.54 3.64 -20.34
N VAL A 227 12.29 3.11 -19.36
CA VAL A 227 13.54 2.38 -19.63
C VAL A 227 13.31 1.25 -20.63
N ARG A 228 12.24 0.46 -20.47
CA ARG A 228 11.98 -0.68 -21.36
C ARG A 228 11.64 -0.21 -22.77
N ARG A 229 10.82 0.83 -22.89
CA ARG A 229 10.41 1.38 -24.18
C ARG A 229 11.58 1.98 -24.96
N LEU A 230 12.49 2.67 -24.27
CA LEU A 230 13.73 3.19 -24.88
C LEU A 230 14.57 2.08 -25.51
N PHE A 231 14.80 0.96 -24.81
CA PHE A 231 15.55 -0.17 -25.37
C PHE A 231 14.74 -0.97 -26.43
N GLU A 232 13.42 -1.12 -26.24
CA GLU A 232 12.53 -1.80 -27.18
C GLU A 232 12.47 -1.09 -28.55
N ALA A 233 12.61 0.24 -28.58
CA ALA A 233 12.70 1.02 -29.82
C ALA A 233 13.89 0.60 -30.73
N PHE A 234 14.93 0.01 -30.14
CA PHE A 234 16.11 -0.53 -30.84
C PHE A 234 16.08 -2.06 -30.99
N LEU A 235 14.91 -2.69 -30.79
CA LEU A 235 14.74 -4.14 -30.82
C LEU A 235 15.64 -4.89 -29.82
N ALA A 236 16.01 -4.21 -28.72
CA ALA A 236 16.85 -4.76 -27.65
C ALA A 236 16.00 -5.06 -26.40
N PRO A 237 15.35 -6.22 -26.30
CA PRO A 237 14.42 -6.47 -25.20
C PRO A 237 15.14 -6.56 -23.84
N VAL A 238 14.54 -5.90 -22.83
CA VAL A 238 15.08 -5.86 -21.46
C VAL A 238 14.72 -7.14 -20.71
N SER A 239 15.73 -8.01 -20.52
CA SER A 239 15.60 -9.26 -19.76
C SER A 239 15.56 -9.06 -18.25
N ARG A 240 16.30 -8.07 -17.71
CA ARG A 240 16.29 -7.70 -16.29
C ARG A 240 16.41 -6.21 -16.11
N LEU A 241 15.63 -5.68 -15.16
CA LEU A 241 15.66 -4.28 -14.79
C LEU A 241 15.72 -4.16 -13.27
N MET A 242 16.72 -3.44 -12.78
CA MET A 242 16.92 -3.23 -11.36
C MET A 242 17.23 -1.76 -11.08
N ARG A 243 16.41 -1.09 -10.28
CA ARG A 243 16.75 0.26 -9.80
C ARG A 243 17.82 0.16 -8.73
N VAL A 244 18.96 0.81 -8.93
CA VAL A 244 20.12 0.74 -8.03
C VAL A 244 20.29 2.01 -7.20
N ARG A 245 19.81 3.16 -7.69
CA ARG A 245 19.84 4.44 -6.99
C ARG A 245 18.59 5.26 -7.28
N PHE A 246 18.18 6.06 -6.31
CA PHE A 246 17.15 7.08 -6.46
C PHE A 246 17.59 8.31 -5.64
N GLY A 247 17.92 9.39 -6.33
CA GLY A 247 18.50 10.59 -5.75
C GLY A 247 19.79 10.26 -4.98
N PRO A 248 19.93 10.69 -3.71
CA PRO A 248 21.09 10.41 -2.88
C PRO A 248 21.08 9.00 -2.26
N VAL A 249 20.00 8.23 -2.44
CA VAL A 249 19.84 6.92 -1.81
C VAL A 249 20.28 5.82 -2.77
N ASN A 250 21.31 5.08 -2.36
CA ASN A 250 21.81 3.91 -3.06
C ASN A 250 21.20 2.63 -2.48
N LEU A 251 21.01 1.61 -3.32
CA LEU A 251 20.67 0.26 -2.88
C LEU A 251 21.90 -0.35 -2.19
N PRO A 252 21.86 -0.62 -0.87
CA PRO A 252 23.03 -1.13 -0.18
C PRO A 252 23.39 -2.53 -0.69
N PRO A 253 24.66 -2.82 -1.06
CA PRO A 253 25.04 -4.14 -1.60
C PRO A 253 24.75 -5.31 -0.64
N ARG A 254 24.80 -5.04 0.68
CA ARG A 254 24.48 -6.01 1.73
C ARG A 254 22.98 -6.30 1.88
N LEU A 255 22.11 -5.49 1.30
CA LEU A 255 20.66 -5.66 1.40
C LEU A 255 20.19 -6.66 0.35
N LYS A 256 19.88 -7.89 0.76
CA LYS A 256 19.41 -8.93 -0.15
C LYS A 256 17.99 -8.66 -0.64
N ARG A 257 17.64 -9.24 -1.79
CA ARG A 257 16.29 -9.19 -2.36
C ARG A 257 15.23 -9.61 -1.33
N GLY A 258 14.16 -8.84 -1.25
CA GLY A 258 13.07 -9.06 -0.30
C GLY A 258 13.36 -8.59 1.13
N MET A 259 14.57 -8.09 1.43
CA MET A 259 14.89 -7.51 2.73
C MET A 259 14.67 -5.99 2.75
N MET A 260 14.43 -5.48 3.97
CA MET A 260 14.21 -4.07 4.26
C MET A 260 15.30 -3.54 5.20
N LEU A 261 15.57 -2.24 5.13
CA LEU A 261 16.51 -1.52 5.97
C LEU A 261 15.90 -0.17 6.38
N GLU A 262 15.70 0.05 7.67
CA GLU A 262 15.28 1.37 8.19
C GLU A 262 16.52 2.27 8.32
N LEU A 263 16.42 3.49 7.77
CA LEU A 263 17.50 4.48 7.83
C LEU A 263 17.64 5.07 9.22
N SER A 264 18.86 5.47 9.54
CA SER A 264 19.16 6.16 10.80
C SER A 264 18.64 7.58 10.85
N PRO A 265 18.33 8.11 12.05
CA PRO A 265 17.93 9.50 12.20
C PRO A 265 18.90 10.47 11.52
N LYS A 266 20.21 10.19 11.60
CA LYS A 266 21.24 11.00 10.94
C LYS A 266 21.11 10.96 9.41
N GLU A 267 20.91 9.78 8.83
CA GLU A 267 20.67 9.63 7.39
C GLU A 267 19.36 10.31 6.96
N VAL A 268 18.30 10.21 7.76
CA VAL A 268 17.02 10.88 7.50
C VAL A 268 17.17 12.40 7.55
N VAL A 269 17.88 12.94 8.53
CA VAL A 269 18.18 14.39 8.60
C VAL A 269 18.93 14.83 7.34
N GLY A 270 19.95 14.09 6.92
CA GLY A 270 20.67 14.38 5.68
C GLY A 270 19.77 14.34 4.43
N LEU A 271 18.78 13.44 4.39
CA LEU A 271 17.78 13.42 3.31
C LEU A 271 16.83 14.62 3.33
N LEU A 272 16.44 15.09 4.51
CA LEU A 272 15.60 16.28 4.65
C LEU A 272 16.38 17.54 4.24
N GLU A 273 17.64 17.66 4.68
CA GLU A 273 18.53 18.76 4.31
C GLU A 273 18.79 18.78 2.80
N TRP A 274 19.10 17.62 2.20
CA TRP A 274 19.23 17.49 0.75
C TRP A 274 17.96 17.91 -0.01
N ALA A 275 16.78 17.59 0.55
CA ALA A 275 15.50 17.98 -0.03
C ALA A 275 15.09 19.44 0.27
N GLY A 276 15.88 20.20 1.03
CA GLY A 276 15.54 21.55 1.48
C GLY A 276 14.31 21.61 2.38
N LEU A 277 14.02 20.53 3.11
CA LEU A 277 12.87 20.41 4.00
C LEU A 277 13.25 20.75 5.45
N PRO A 278 12.31 21.27 6.26
CA PRO A 278 12.57 21.60 7.64
C PRO A 278 12.98 20.36 8.43
N THR A 279 14.09 20.45 9.16
CA THR A 279 14.53 19.43 10.09
C THR A 279 13.94 19.73 11.48
N PRO A 280 13.43 18.71 12.19
CA PRO A 280 12.93 18.92 13.54
C PRO A 280 14.07 19.44 14.44
N SER A 281 13.91 20.65 15.01
CA SER A 281 14.94 21.30 15.84
C SER A 281 14.97 20.78 17.29
N GLY A 282 14.07 19.85 17.64
CA GLY A 282 13.99 19.26 18.97
C GLY A 282 15.13 18.28 19.27
N PRO A 283 15.45 18.02 20.56
CA PRO A 283 16.42 17.02 20.93
C PRO A 283 16.01 15.67 20.34
N MET A 284 16.88 15.11 19.51
CA MET A 284 16.65 13.82 18.87
C MET A 284 16.40 12.79 19.97
N ARG A 285 15.21 12.15 19.95
CA ARG A 285 14.85 11.15 20.96
C ARG A 285 16.00 10.14 21.10
N GLN A 286 16.51 9.99 22.32
CA GLN A 286 17.53 8.99 22.58
C GLN A 286 16.95 7.60 22.29
N LEU A 287 17.49 6.98 21.24
CA LEU A 287 17.17 5.60 20.90
C LEU A 287 17.71 4.69 22.01
N THR A 288 16.87 3.75 22.46
CA THR A 288 17.31 2.68 23.36
C THR A 288 18.39 1.84 22.69
N THR A 289 19.26 1.16 23.46
CA THR A 289 20.31 0.27 22.90
C THR A 289 19.74 -0.72 21.89
N ARG A 290 18.59 -1.32 22.20
CA ARG A 290 17.88 -2.26 21.32
C ARG A 290 17.37 -1.61 20.02
N GLU A 291 16.96 -0.34 20.06
CA GLU A 291 16.56 0.39 18.85
C GLU A 291 17.79 0.73 18.00
N LYS A 292 18.91 1.13 18.62
CA LYS A 292 20.18 1.36 17.93
C LYS A 292 20.70 0.10 17.23
N ASP A 293 20.62 -1.06 17.88
CA ASP A 293 21.07 -2.33 17.30
C ASP A 293 20.21 -2.80 16.11
N LYS A 294 18.92 -2.46 16.13
CA LYS A 294 17.99 -2.76 15.01
C LYS A 294 18.18 -1.80 13.84
N LEU A 295 18.55 -0.57 14.13
CA LEU A 295 18.80 0.44 13.13
C LEU A 295 20.03 0.06 12.29
N GLY A 296 19.92 0.21 10.97
CA GLY A 296 20.97 -0.22 10.07
C GLY A 296 21.06 -1.75 9.88
N THR A 297 20.28 -2.56 10.60
CA THR A 297 20.22 -4.01 10.40
C THR A 297 19.13 -4.36 9.38
N ALA A 298 19.53 -5.01 8.29
CA ALA A 298 18.59 -5.50 7.30
C ALA A 298 17.69 -6.58 7.92
N PHE A 299 16.38 -6.48 7.74
CA PHE A 299 15.43 -7.44 8.27
C PHE A 299 14.54 -8.00 7.17
N THR A 300 14.13 -9.25 7.33
CA THR A 300 13.14 -9.87 6.48
C THR A 300 11.75 -9.47 6.98
N PRO A 301 10.88 -8.91 6.14
CA PRO A 301 9.53 -8.61 6.55
C PRO A 301 8.80 -9.89 6.94
N LYS A 302 8.15 -9.88 8.11
CA LYS A 302 7.27 -10.99 8.48
C LYS A 302 6.04 -10.92 7.58
N PRO A 303 5.71 -11.96 6.80
CA PRO A 303 4.47 -11.96 6.04
C PRO A 303 3.30 -11.78 7.02
N LYS A 304 2.32 -10.94 6.68
CA LYS A 304 1.01 -10.93 7.35
C LYS A 304 0.30 -12.27 7.07
N ARG A 305 0.79 -13.39 7.63
CA ARG A 305 -0.07 -14.55 7.88
C ARG A 305 -1.16 -14.04 8.83
N GLU A 306 -2.42 -14.26 8.46
CA GLU A 306 -3.64 -14.24 9.30
C GLU A 306 -4.79 -13.33 8.83
N ALA A 307 -4.64 -12.35 7.95
CA ALA A 307 -5.80 -11.53 7.54
C ALA A 307 -6.65 -12.18 6.43
N ARG A 308 -6.02 -12.58 5.31
CA ARG A 308 -6.73 -13.16 4.16
C ARG A 308 -7.26 -14.57 4.44
N GLU A 309 -6.50 -15.42 5.13
CA GLU A 309 -6.97 -16.77 5.51
C GLU A 309 -8.13 -16.73 6.52
N ARG A 310 -8.19 -15.75 7.44
CA ARG A 310 -9.30 -15.61 8.38
C ARG A 310 -10.58 -15.10 7.73
N ILE A 311 -10.49 -14.24 6.73
CA ILE A 311 -11.65 -13.79 5.94
C ILE A 311 -12.19 -14.98 5.13
N ALA A 312 -11.31 -15.69 4.40
CA ALA A 312 -11.70 -16.86 3.62
C ALA A 312 -12.20 -18.05 4.47
N ALA A 313 -11.73 -18.20 5.72
CA ALA A 313 -12.25 -19.19 6.66
C ALA A 313 -13.54 -18.73 7.35
N GLY A 314 -13.70 -17.43 7.60
CA GLY A 314 -14.90 -16.83 8.16
C GLY A 314 -16.10 -16.91 7.21
N GLU A 315 -15.87 -16.71 5.91
CA GLU A 315 -16.89 -16.86 4.87
C GLU A 315 -17.32 -18.31 4.68
N ARG A 316 -16.38 -19.26 4.73
CA ARG A 316 -16.67 -20.71 4.72
C ARG A 316 -17.50 -21.16 5.92
N ASN A 317 -17.18 -20.68 7.12
CA ASN A 317 -17.96 -20.99 8.33
C ASN A 317 -19.38 -20.37 8.31
N LYS A 318 -19.56 -19.25 7.60
CA LYS A 318 -20.87 -18.58 7.47
C LYS A 318 -21.78 -19.33 6.49
N SER A 319 -21.23 -19.79 5.36
CA SER A 319 -21.98 -20.61 4.40
C SER A 319 -22.32 -22.01 4.95
N GLU A 320 -21.41 -22.65 5.69
CA GLU A 320 -21.69 -23.94 6.35
C GLU A 320 -22.80 -23.81 7.41
N ARG A 321 -22.75 -22.77 8.26
CA ARG A 321 -23.82 -22.52 9.24
C ARG A 321 -25.17 -22.25 8.58
N GLN A 322 -25.21 -21.47 7.51
CA GLN A 322 -26.44 -21.15 6.80
C GLN A 322 -27.05 -22.40 6.14
N SER A 323 -26.19 -23.25 5.54
CA SER A 323 -26.60 -24.53 4.97
C SER A 323 -27.06 -25.58 6.00
N TYR A 324 -26.61 -25.48 7.25
CA TYR A 324 -27.06 -26.36 8.34
C TYR A 324 -28.44 -25.95 8.85
N TYR A 325 -28.70 -24.64 8.98
CA TYR A 325 -30.01 -24.12 9.38
C TYR A 325 -31.09 -24.35 8.31
N GLU A 326 -30.76 -24.22 7.02
CA GLU A 326 -31.72 -24.52 5.94
C GLU A 326 -32.09 -26.01 5.85
N ARG A 327 -31.17 -26.92 6.24
CA ARG A 327 -31.41 -28.37 6.16
C ARG A 327 -32.08 -28.97 7.39
N ASN A 328 -31.90 -28.34 8.56
CA ASN A 328 -32.30 -28.93 9.85
C ASN A 328 -33.23 -28.03 10.67
N ALA A 329 -33.82 -26.98 10.09
CA ALA A 329 -34.79 -26.14 10.80
C ALA A 329 -36.06 -26.95 11.14
N PRO A 330 -36.49 -27.01 12.41
CA PRO A 330 -37.76 -27.64 12.78
C PRO A 330 -38.95 -26.85 12.18
N PRO A 331 -40.11 -27.50 11.91
CA PRO A 331 -41.23 -26.90 11.17
C PRO A 331 -41.93 -25.72 11.86
N SER A 332 -41.47 -25.26 13.02
CA SER A 332 -42.15 -24.23 13.83
C SER A 332 -41.62 -22.80 13.62
N LEU A 333 -40.71 -22.56 12.66
CA LEU A 333 -40.09 -21.24 12.45
C LEU A 333 -40.21 -20.68 11.03
N ALA A 334 -40.92 -21.37 10.12
CA ALA A 334 -41.15 -20.89 8.75
C ALA A 334 -42.29 -19.85 8.63
N GLU A 335 -43.03 -19.55 9.71
CA GLU A 335 -44.24 -18.72 9.68
C GLU A 335 -44.11 -17.33 10.34
N THR A 336 -42.90 -16.77 10.50
CA THR A 336 -42.77 -15.43 11.13
C THR A 336 -41.98 -14.39 10.34
N LEU A 337 -41.89 -14.55 9.01
CA LEU A 337 -41.26 -13.54 8.14
C LEU A 337 -42.14 -13.04 7.00
N THR A 338 -43.46 -12.98 7.21
CA THR A 338 -44.36 -12.15 6.39
C THR A 338 -45.42 -11.51 7.27
N GLY A 339 -45.20 -10.26 7.70
CA GLY A 339 -46.29 -9.44 8.21
C GLY A 339 -45.95 -8.50 9.36
N THR A 340 -45.38 -7.33 9.07
CA THR A 340 -45.71 -6.13 9.85
C THR A 340 -45.70 -4.89 8.95
N GLN A 341 -46.73 -4.77 8.10
CA GLN A 341 -47.18 -3.46 7.61
C GLN A 341 -48.18 -2.89 8.62
N ARG A 342 -47.82 -1.72 9.18
CA ARG A 342 -48.70 -0.87 9.97
C ARG A 342 -49.91 -0.45 9.12
N LYS A 343 -51.13 -0.71 9.60
CA LYS A 343 -52.35 -0.03 9.18
C LYS A 343 -52.61 1.19 10.07
N SER A 344 -52.82 2.35 9.46
CA SER A 344 -53.68 3.41 10.00
C SER A 344 -54.85 3.63 9.04
N ARG A 345 -56.07 3.42 9.56
CA ARG A 345 -57.39 3.80 9.00
C ARG A 345 -57.49 5.34 8.84
N GLY A 346 -58.30 5.94 7.96
CA GLY A 346 -59.30 5.39 7.03
C GLY A 346 -60.11 6.47 6.27
N THR A 347 -61.29 6.05 5.76
CA THR A 347 -62.34 6.78 4.98
C THR A 347 -61.97 7.06 3.51
N ASN A 348 -62.77 6.84 2.45
CA ASN A 348 -64.15 6.40 2.23
C ASN A 348 -64.21 5.45 1.00
N ALA A 349 -64.98 4.35 1.06
CA ALA A 349 -66.16 4.05 0.24
C ALA A 349 -66.18 4.57 -1.22
N VAL A 350 -66.29 3.66 -2.20
CA VAL A 350 -67.42 3.54 -3.18
C VAL A 350 -67.02 2.65 -4.38
N ASP A 351 -67.89 1.65 -4.63
CA ASP A 351 -68.28 0.94 -5.86
C ASP A 351 -67.37 0.02 -6.74
N LYS A 352 -67.88 -1.23 -6.84
CA LYS A 352 -68.23 -2.06 -8.02
C LYS A 352 -67.16 -2.73 -8.92
N LYS A 353 -67.10 -4.07 -8.73
CA LYS A 353 -67.27 -5.18 -9.71
C LYS A 353 -67.14 -4.90 -11.23
N ALA A 354 -66.33 -5.73 -11.91
CA ALA A 354 -66.60 -6.48 -13.16
C ALA A 354 -65.27 -7.09 -13.68
N SER A 355 -65.03 -8.41 -13.63
CA SER A 355 -65.36 -9.47 -14.61
C SER A 355 -64.45 -9.55 -15.86
N GLU A 356 -63.61 -10.59 -15.90
CA GLU A 356 -63.52 -11.65 -16.93
C GLU A 356 -63.26 -11.36 -18.44
N ARG A 357 -62.49 -12.29 -19.06
CA ARG A 357 -62.27 -12.62 -20.51
C ARG A 357 -61.04 -11.93 -21.16
N ALA A 358 -60.20 -12.56 -21.99
CA ALA A 358 -60.19 -13.79 -22.81
C ALA A 358 -58.70 -14.25 -23.02
N ALA A 359 -58.33 -15.54 -23.10
CA ALA A 359 -58.20 -16.37 -24.33
C ALA A 359 -57.68 -15.58 -25.56
N THR A 360 -56.67 -15.96 -26.35
CA THR A 360 -56.14 -17.27 -26.79
C THR A 360 -54.89 -17.04 -27.68
N ASP A 361 -54.09 -18.10 -27.87
CA ASP A 361 -53.21 -18.40 -29.05
C ASP A 361 -52.00 -17.49 -29.32
N LYS A 362 -50.80 -17.92 -29.75
CA LYS A 362 -50.12 -19.14 -30.23
C LYS A 362 -48.61 -18.74 -30.15
N GLU A 363 -47.59 -19.58 -30.02
CA GLU A 363 -47.27 -20.77 -30.82
C GLU A 363 -46.09 -21.51 -30.14
N LYS A 364 -46.19 -22.83 -30.14
CA LYS A 364 -45.13 -23.82 -29.84
C LYS A 364 -44.18 -23.95 -31.04
N LEU A 365 -43.00 -24.51 -30.77
CA LEU A 365 -42.34 -25.63 -31.46
C LEU A 365 -40.83 -25.53 -31.17
N ASP A 366 -40.08 -26.59 -30.90
CA ASP A 366 -40.37 -27.86 -30.27
C ASP A 366 -39.01 -28.41 -29.81
N ARG A 367 -39.08 -29.28 -28.80
CA ARG A 367 -37.99 -29.97 -28.13
C ARG A 367 -38.06 -31.44 -28.55
N ALA A 368 -36.91 -32.10 -28.73
CA ALA A 368 -36.63 -33.51 -28.39
C ALA A 368 -35.46 -34.00 -29.26
N ASP A 369 -34.31 -34.29 -28.66
CA ASP A 369 -33.89 -35.59 -28.11
C ASP A 369 -33.25 -36.47 -29.18
N PHE A 370 -31.99 -36.87 -28.97
CA PHE A 370 -31.58 -38.27 -29.14
C PHE A 370 -30.30 -38.56 -28.35
N ALA A 371 -30.32 -39.71 -27.68
CA ALA A 371 -29.35 -40.20 -26.72
C ALA A 371 -28.17 -40.95 -27.35
N ARG A 372 -27.17 -41.24 -26.50
CA ARG A 372 -26.09 -42.25 -26.60
C ARG A 372 -24.91 -41.95 -27.54
N ASP A 373 -23.70 -41.85 -26.96
CA ASP A 373 -22.78 -43.00 -26.95
C ASP A 373 -21.76 -42.91 -25.79
N LYS A 374 -21.45 -44.07 -25.18
CA LYS A 374 -20.37 -44.28 -24.21
C LYS A 374 -19.32 -45.13 -24.92
N ARG A 375 -18.05 -44.67 -24.96
CA ARG A 375 -16.82 -45.50 -25.04
C ARG A 375 -15.62 -44.58 -24.81
N ASN A 376 -14.99 -44.60 -23.63
CA ASN A 376 -13.88 -45.48 -23.22
C ASN A 376 -12.55 -45.15 -23.92
N THR A 377 -11.67 -44.39 -23.25
CA THR A 377 -10.21 -44.62 -23.27
C THR A 377 -9.59 -44.19 -21.93
N ARG A 378 -9.15 -45.19 -21.18
CA ARG A 378 -8.17 -45.08 -20.09
C ARG A 378 -6.80 -44.77 -20.69
N GLY A 379 -6.06 -43.86 -20.05
CA GLY A 379 -4.63 -43.66 -20.25
C GLY A 379 -3.97 -43.15 -18.97
N LYS A 380 -3.57 -44.07 -18.10
CA LYS A 380 -2.63 -43.85 -16.98
C LYS A 380 -1.21 -43.87 -17.54
N THR A 381 -0.34 -42.95 -17.07
CA THR A 381 1.11 -43.13 -16.76
C THR A 381 1.69 -41.76 -16.37
N SER A 382 2.00 -41.51 -15.09
CA SER A 382 3.22 -41.87 -14.32
C SER A 382 4.28 -40.76 -14.35
N ALA A 383 4.47 -40.14 -13.19
CA ALA A 383 5.63 -39.32 -12.85
C ALA A 383 6.95 -40.11 -12.90
N PRO A 384 8.10 -39.40 -12.91
CA PRO A 384 9.21 -39.85 -12.10
C PRO A 384 9.80 -38.77 -11.18
N LYS A 385 10.37 -39.30 -10.10
CA LYS A 385 10.97 -38.68 -8.93
C LYS A 385 12.32 -38.00 -9.25
N LYS A 386 12.65 -37.01 -8.41
CA LYS A 386 14.02 -36.56 -8.10
C LYS A 386 14.94 -37.73 -7.70
N PRO A 387 16.26 -37.55 -7.85
CA PRO A 387 17.20 -37.97 -6.82
C PRO A 387 17.93 -36.78 -6.18
N ALA A 388 18.33 -36.99 -4.94
CA ALA A 388 19.08 -36.07 -4.11
C ALA A 388 20.56 -36.50 -3.98
N ALA A 389 21.41 -35.50 -3.76
CA ALA A 389 22.59 -35.47 -2.90
C ALA A 389 23.94 -36.13 -3.30
N ASN A 390 24.98 -35.41 -2.84
CA ASN A 390 26.42 -35.69 -2.71
C ASN A 390 27.27 -35.33 -3.95
N ARG A 391 28.38 -34.58 -3.82
CA ARG A 391 29.47 -34.81 -2.86
C ARG A 391 30.31 -33.54 -2.66
N ARG A 392 30.65 -33.24 -1.40
CA ARG A 392 31.78 -32.38 -1.01
C ARG A 392 33.09 -33.04 -1.49
N ILE A 393 33.97 -32.26 -2.12
CA ILE A 393 35.40 -32.56 -2.18
C ILE A 393 36.10 -31.42 -1.44
N ARG A 394 36.68 -31.77 -0.29
CA ARG A 394 37.78 -31.06 0.35
C ARG A 394 39.04 -31.85 0.01
N GLN A 395 40.01 -31.20 -0.60
CA GLN A 395 41.43 -31.48 -0.39
C GLN A 395 42.12 -30.12 -0.27
N GLY A 396 42.79 -29.91 0.85
CA GLY A 396 43.79 -28.86 0.99
C GLY A 396 45.18 -29.46 0.83
N THR A 397 46.16 -28.59 0.62
CA THR A 397 47.43 -28.54 1.36
C THR A 397 48.21 -27.29 0.90
N ASP A 398 48.61 -26.51 1.91
CA ASP A 398 49.80 -25.67 2.08
C ASP A 398 50.69 -25.32 0.87
N LEU A 399 51.07 -24.04 0.78
CA LEU A 399 52.48 -23.65 0.98
C LEU A 399 52.68 -22.15 1.32
N ALA A 400 53.37 -21.96 2.44
CA ALA A 400 54.18 -20.87 2.98
C ALA A 400 54.44 -19.54 2.20
N VAL A 401 54.21 -18.44 2.93
CA VAL A 401 55.19 -17.41 3.36
C VAL A 401 56.31 -17.02 2.39
N LYS A 402 56.31 -15.74 1.98
CA LYS A 402 57.52 -14.90 1.97
C LYS A 402 57.18 -13.42 2.18
N LYS A 403 57.65 -12.88 3.31
CA LYS A 403 57.89 -11.46 3.55
C LYS A 403 58.98 -10.96 2.61
N SER A 404 58.85 -9.74 2.10
CA SER A 404 59.98 -8.85 1.84
C SER A 404 59.50 -7.41 1.87
N ALA A 405 60.23 -6.60 2.65
CA ALA A 405 60.07 -5.18 2.81
C ALA A 405 61.17 -4.46 2.01
N ALA A 406 60.84 -3.33 1.37
CA ALA A 406 61.75 -2.22 1.06
C ALA A 406 60.87 -1.00 0.69
N LYS A 407 60.75 0.05 1.51
CA LYS A 407 61.70 1.13 1.84
C LYS A 407 61.72 2.24 0.77
N LYS A 408 61.20 3.41 1.20
CA LYS A 408 61.53 4.81 0.85
C LYS A 408 62.34 5.06 -0.43
N ALA A 409 61.83 5.96 -1.30
CA ALA A 409 62.37 7.32 -1.50
C ALA A 409 61.86 7.94 -2.83
N LYS A 410 60.97 8.93 -2.76
CA LYS A 410 61.19 10.32 -3.20
C LYS A 410 59.95 11.15 -2.92
#